data_AF-L7WC63-F1
#
_entry.id   AF-L7WC63-F1
#
_cell.length_a   1.000
_cell.length_b   1.000
_cell.length_c   1.000
_cell.angle_alpha   90.00
_cell.angle_beta   90.00
_cell.angle_gamma   90.00
#
_symmetry.space_group_name_H-M   'P 1'
#
loop_
_entity.id
_entity.type
_entity.pdbx_description
1 polymer ?
#
loop_
_entity_poly.entity_id
_entity_poly.type
_entity_poly.pdbx_seq_one_letter_code
_entity_poly.pdbx_strand_id
1 'polypeptide(L)'
;MDKAVIEMAKKYAKEEGRSLSDLVENYFKMISSTSRTEEKIKEVAEDPTPYTTSLLGVMKLPKDFDPEKELQERREKKYLKK
;
A
#
# COMPACT_ATOMS: atom_id res chain seq x y z
N MET A 1 -13.44 3.91 -23.23
CA MET A 1 -12.64 4.57 -22.18
C MET A 1 -12.09 5.86 -22.75
N ASP A 2 -12.08 6.92 -21.96
CA ASP A 2 -11.59 8.23 -22.39
C ASP A 2 -10.06 8.23 -22.54
N LYS A 3 -9.55 8.69 -23.68
CA LYS A 3 -8.11 8.77 -23.97
C LYS A 3 -7.39 9.71 -23.00
N ALA A 4 -8.04 10.78 -22.56
CA ALA A 4 -7.45 11.73 -21.62
C ALA A 4 -7.18 11.06 -20.26
N VAL A 5 -8.10 10.21 -19.81
CA VAL A 5 -7.95 9.44 -18.56
C VAL A 5 -6.82 8.42 -18.66
N ILE A 6 -6.69 7.74 -19.80
CA ILE A 6 -5.61 6.78 -20.04
C ILE A 6 -4.25 7.46 -20.00
N GLU A 7 -4.10 8.61 -20.64
CA GLU A 7 -2.82 9.34 -20.66
C GLU A 7 -2.44 9.90 -19.29
N MET A 8 -3.40 10.41 -18.52
CA MET A 8 -3.17 10.82 -17.13
C MET A 8 -2.71 9.64 -16.26
N ALA A 9 -3.36 8.48 -16.39
CA ALA A 9 -3.01 7.30 -15.63
C ALA A 9 -1.61 6.75 -16.00
N LYS A 10 -1.24 6.77 -17.29
CA LYS A 10 0.12 6.42 -17.72
C LYS A 10 1.18 7.37 -17.15
N LYS A 11 0.89 8.68 -17.15
CA LYS A 11 1.80 9.69 -16.60
C LYS A 11 2.04 9.44 -15.11
N TYR A 12 0.97 9.24 -14.35
CA TYR A 12 1.04 8.90 -12.93
C TYR A 12 1.84 7.61 -12.69
N ALA A 13 1.56 6.54 -13.45
CA ALA A 13 2.28 5.27 -13.34
C ALA A 13 3.79 5.46 -13.53
N LYS A 14 4.18 6.26 -14.53
CA LYS A 14 5.58 6.55 -14.83
C LYS A 14 6.27 7.36 -13.73
N GLU A 15 5.58 8.34 -13.15
CA GLU A 15 6.09 9.13 -12.01
C GLU A 15 6.36 8.23 -10.78
N GLU A 16 5.50 7.25 -10.54
CA GLU A 16 5.62 6.26 -9.47
C GLU A 16 6.56 5.07 -9.82
N GLY A 17 7.16 5.05 -11.01
CA GLY A 17 8.04 3.97 -11.46
C GLY A 17 7.35 2.62 -11.70
N ARG A 18 6.04 2.62 -11.99
CA ARG A 18 5.20 1.43 -12.17
C ARG A 18 4.55 1.39 -13.55
N SER A 19 4.09 0.21 -13.98
CA SER A 19 3.30 0.09 -15.21
C SER A 19 1.81 0.41 -14.96
N LEU A 20 1.11 0.91 -15.99
CA LEU A 20 -0.35 1.10 -15.90
C LEU A 20 -1.06 -0.24 -15.63
N SER A 21 -0.57 -1.33 -16.23
CA SER A 21 -1.10 -2.67 -15.99
C SER A 21 -0.95 -3.09 -14.53
N ASP A 22 0.18 -2.77 -13.88
CA ASP A 22 0.41 -3.10 -12.48
C ASP A 22 -0.57 -2.35 -11.55
N LEU A 23 -0.91 -1.10 -11.90
CA LEU A 23 -1.87 -0.30 -11.15
C LEU A 23 -3.27 -0.92 -11.24
N VAL A 24 -3.70 -1.27 -12.44
CA VAL A 24 -5.01 -1.87 -12.70
C VAL A 24 -5.10 -3.25 -12.05
N GLU A 25 -4.07 -4.09 -12.19
CA GLU A 25 -4.01 -5.42 -11.60
C GLU A 25 -4.09 -5.35 -10.07
N ASN A 26 -3.32 -4.47 -9.43
CA ASN A 26 -3.37 -4.32 -7.98
C ASN A 26 -4.73 -3.80 -7.50
N TYR A 27 -5.36 -2.87 -8.23
CA TYR A 27 -6.71 -2.42 -7.90
C TYR A 27 -7.73 -3.55 -8.01
N PHE A 28 -7.65 -4.36 -9.07
CA PHE A 28 -8.50 -5.54 -9.23
C PHE A 28 -8.26 -6.59 -8.16
N LYS A 29 -7.01 -6.85 -7.77
CA LYS A 29 -6.69 -7.72 -6.62
C LYS A 29 -7.34 -7.19 -5.34
N MET A 30 -7.25 -5.89 -5.07
CA MET A 30 -7.85 -5.27 -3.88
C MET A 30 -9.37 -5.47 -3.85
N ILE A 31 -10.09 -5.09 -4.90
CA ILE A 31 -11.56 -5.19 -4.91
C ILE A 31 -12.07 -6.65 -4.99
N SER A 32 -11.32 -7.55 -5.62
CA SER A 32 -11.66 -8.98 -5.67
C SER A 32 -11.26 -9.73 -4.41
N SER A 33 -10.30 -9.22 -3.63
CA SER A 33 -9.99 -9.73 -2.30
C SER A 33 -11.08 -9.36 -1.27
N THR A 34 -11.75 -8.22 -1.44
CA THR A 34 -12.93 -7.85 -0.64
C THR A 34 -14.13 -8.78 -0.89
N SER A 35 -14.26 -9.37 -2.10
CA SER A 35 -15.38 -10.27 -2.43
C SER A 35 -15.13 -11.74 -2.09
N ARG A 36 -13.94 -12.10 -1.60
CA ARG A 36 -13.61 -13.45 -1.13
C ARG A 36 -13.08 -13.38 0.29
N THR A 37 -13.99 -13.65 1.21
CA THR A 37 -13.80 -14.18 2.58
C THR A 37 -12.68 -13.53 3.40
N GLU A 38 -13.05 -13.04 4.57
CA GLU A 38 -12.20 -12.46 5.63
C GLU A 38 -10.89 -13.23 5.94
N GLU A 39 -10.74 -14.46 5.47
CA GLU A 39 -9.54 -15.30 5.56
C GLU A 39 -8.32 -14.77 4.78
N LYS A 40 -8.48 -14.07 3.64
CA LYS A 40 -7.31 -13.54 2.87
C LYS A 40 -6.85 -12.15 3.27
N ILE A 41 -7.68 -11.36 3.96
CA ILE A 41 -7.27 -10.04 4.45
C ILE A 41 -6.18 -10.20 5.53
N LYS A 42 -6.22 -11.30 6.29
CA LYS A 42 -5.12 -11.70 7.16
C LYS A 42 -3.88 -12.08 6.37
N GLU A 43 -3.99 -12.84 5.28
CA GLU A 43 -2.85 -13.24 4.45
C GLU A 43 -2.13 -12.04 3.80
N VAL A 44 -2.83 -10.98 3.35
CA VAL A 44 -2.19 -9.77 2.81
C VAL A 44 -1.64 -8.83 3.90
N ALA A 45 -2.23 -8.88 5.11
CA ALA A 45 -1.71 -8.15 6.26
C ALA A 45 -0.51 -8.86 6.93
N GLU A 46 -0.45 -10.19 6.83
CA GLU A 46 0.60 -11.05 7.39
C GLU A 46 1.73 -11.33 6.40
N ASP A 47 1.49 -11.24 5.09
CA ASP A 47 2.51 -11.46 4.07
C ASP A 47 3.00 -10.11 3.51
N PRO A 48 4.07 -9.52 4.10
CA PRO A 48 4.60 -8.25 3.65
C PRO A 48 5.00 -8.35 2.17
N THR A 49 4.58 -7.36 1.38
CA THR A 49 5.04 -7.21 0.00
C THR A 49 6.58 -7.29 -0.07
N PRO A 50 7.19 -7.78 -1.17
CA PRO A 50 8.65 -7.88 -1.29
C PRO A 50 9.38 -6.58 -0.95
N TYR A 51 8.75 -5.44 -1.26
CA TYR A 51 9.25 -4.11 -0.90
C TYR A 51 9.27 -3.88 0.62
N THR A 52 8.16 -4.11 1.33
CA THR A 52 8.10 -3.98 2.80
C THR A 52 9.04 -4.97 3.51
N THR A 53 9.22 -6.18 2.96
CA THR A 53 10.16 -7.18 3.50
C THR A 53 11.60 -6.75 3.33
N SER A 54 11.97 -6.18 2.17
CA SER A 54 13.31 -5.61 1.97
C SER A 54 13.62 -4.48 2.95
N LEU A 55 12.63 -3.66 3.29
CA LEU A 55 12.77 -2.57 4.26
C LEU A 55 12.97 -3.09 5.69
N LEU A 56 12.23 -4.13 6.08
CA LEU A 56 12.37 -4.77 7.40
C LEU A 56 13.80 -5.27 7.66
N GLY A 57 14.47 -5.82 6.64
CA GLY A 57 15.84 -6.35 6.76
C GLY A 57 16.93 -5.29 6.98
N VAL A 58 16.68 -4.03 6.60
CA VAL A 58 17.63 -2.91 6.75
C VAL A 58 17.23 -1.92 7.85
N MET A 59 16.00 -1.99 8.33
CA MET A 59 15.46 -1.07 9.32
C MET A 59 15.98 -1.42 10.71
N LYS A 60 16.62 -0.45 11.38
CA LYS A 60 17.01 -0.57 12.79
C LYS A 60 15.93 0.07 13.65
N LEU A 61 15.22 -0.77 14.42
CA LEU A 61 14.19 -0.33 15.34
C LEU A 61 14.75 -0.14 16.76
N PRO A 62 14.32 0.90 17.50
CA PRO A 62 14.60 1.02 18.92
C PRO A 62 14.06 -0.18 19.71
N LYS A 63 14.68 -0.51 20.85
CA LYS A 63 14.24 -1.61 21.71
C LYS A 63 12.84 -1.38 22.31
N ASP A 64 12.47 -0.12 22.50
CA ASP A 64 11.19 0.29 23.08
C ASP A 64 10.17 0.70 22.01
N PHE A 65 10.33 0.19 20.78
CA PHE A 65 9.43 0.53 19.68
C PHE A 65 8.05 -0.12 19.88
N ASP A 66 7.02 0.72 20.03
CA ASP A 66 5.63 0.31 20.07
C ASP A 66 4.96 0.57 18.70
N PRO A 67 4.71 -0.49 17.91
CA PRO A 67 4.16 -0.35 16.57
C PRO A 67 2.75 0.23 16.55
N GLU A 68 1.91 -0.07 17.54
CA GLU A 68 0.53 0.41 17.57
C GLU A 68 0.49 1.91 17.86
N LYS A 69 1.31 2.35 18.81
CA LYS A 69 1.42 3.76 19.19
C LYS A 69 1.96 4.63 18.06
N GLU A 70 3.03 4.21 17.39
CA GLU A 70 3.62 4.93 16.26
C GLU A 70 2.65 5.06 15.08
N LEU A 71 1.88 4.00 14.79
CA LEU A 71 0.85 4.03 13.76
C LEU A 71 -0.26 5.03 14.08
N GLN A 72 -0.71 5.05 15.34
CA GLN A 72 -1.72 6.00 15.80
C GLN A 72 -1.20 7.44 15.68
N GLU A 73 -0.02 7.73 16.23
CA GLU A 73 0.57 9.08 16.19
C GLU A 73 0.78 9.58 14.75
N ARG A 74 1.25 8.71 13.84
CA ARG A 74 1.39 9.02 12.41
C ARG A 74 0.05 9.38 11.77
N ARG A 75 -1.00 8.62 12.06
CA ARG A 75 -2.35 8.87 11.53
C ARG A 75 -2.91 10.18 12.05
N GLU A 76 -2.75 10.43 13.34
CA GLU A 76 -3.18 11.68 13.98
C GLU A 76 -2.45 12.88 13.37
N LYS A 77 -1.13 12.79 13.21
CA LYS A 77 -0.32 13.85 12.61
C LYS A 77 -0.68 14.11 11.15
N LYS A 78 -1.00 13.07 10.38
CA LYS A 78 -1.31 13.18 8.94
C LYS A 78 -2.72 13.68 8.67
N TYR A 79 -3.69 13.30 9.50
CA TYR A 79 -5.12 13.51 9.22
C TYR A 79 -5.88 14.31 10.29
N LEU A 80 -5.47 14.29 11.56
CA LEU A 80 -6.20 14.94 12.67
C LEU A 80 -5.58 16.26 13.14
N LYS A 81 -4.29 16.53 12.88
CA LYS A 81 -3.72 17.87 13.12
C LYS A 81 -4.17 18.82 12.01
N LYS A 82 -5.31 19.47 12.23
CA LYS A 82 -5.74 20.69 11.54
C LYS A 82 -5.81 21.84 12.55
#